data_AF-A0A1S3Q318-F1
#
_entry.id   AF-A0A1S3Q318-F1
#
_cell.length_a   1.000
_cell.length_b   1.000
_cell.length_c   1.000
_cell.angle_alpha   90.00
_cell.angle_beta   90.00
_cell.angle_gamma   90.00
#
_symmetry.space_group_name_H-M   'P 1'
#
loop_
_entity.id
_entity.type
_entity.pdbx_description
1 polymer ?
#
loop_
_entity_poly.entity_id
_entity_poly.type
_entity_poly.pdbx_seq_one_letter_code
_entity_poly.pdbx_strand_id
1 'polypeptide(L)'
;MNTDVEFHIRQNYPWNKLPANVKQSVGNSQREYEKHVQLYSIRNQLRFRNNLVRHVRKDERKYYEELLKYSRDHLMLYPYHLSDIMVKGLRITPFSYYISIMEDIMNVEKSYDSLPNFTAADCLRLLGIGRNQYIDLMNQCRSSKKFFRRKTARDLLPSKPVEISVEPWWVAQTGYITEDDIRICSVVERKAIDKMIDSGPQLAGSMEYNVVLSLYNRGFIYLDVPISDDSCMSVPPLEGFVMNRVQGDYFETLLYKIFVSIDEQTNVSELANVLEIDLGLVKNAVSMYCRLGFALKKGGSFSSEQLHPTWKTAPSVNRLK
;
A
#
# COMPACT_ATOMS: atom_id res chain seq x y z
N MET A 1 -17.21 10.70 13.18
CA MET A 1 -18.13 9.67 13.72
C MET A 1 -17.99 9.73 15.24
N ASN A 2 -18.93 9.20 16.03
CA ASN A 2 -18.76 9.14 17.49
C ASN A 2 -17.59 8.20 17.84
N THR A 3 -16.60 8.69 18.58
CA THR A 3 -15.41 7.93 18.99
C THR A 3 -15.74 6.66 19.78
N ASP A 4 -16.81 6.70 20.56
CA ASP A 4 -17.30 5.55 21.34
C ASP A 4 -17.85 4.43 20.43
N VAL A 5 -18.56 4.81 19.37
CA VAL A 5 -19.05 3.87 18.35
C VAL A 5 -17.88 3.24 17.59
N GLU A 6 -16.88 4.04 17.20
CA GLU A 6 -15.68 3.54 16.51
C GLU A 6 -14.87 2.57 17.37
N PHE A 7 -14.74 2.85 18.68
CA PHE A 7 -14.08 1.95 19.63
C PHE A 7 -14.74 0.56 19.61
N HIS A 8 -16.06 0.50 19.73
CA HIS A 8 -16.77 -0.78 19.72
C HIS A 8 -16.72 -1.51 18.38
N ILE A 9 -16.72 -0.78 17.25
CA ILE A 9 -16.50 -1.38 15.93
C ILE A 9 -15.10 -2.01 15.86
N ARG A 10 -14.07 -1.28 16.32
CA ARG A 10 -12.68 -1.75 16.34
C ARG A 10 -12.50 -3.01 17.20
N GLN A 11 -13.20 -3.09 18.33
CA GLN A 11 -13.21 -4.27 19.21
C GLN A 11 -14.08 -5.43 18.69
N ASN A 12 -14.65 -5.31 17.49
CA ASN A 12 -15.53 -6.29 16.87
C ASN A 12 -16.78 -6.63 17.71
N TYR A 13 -17.37 -5.65 18.39
CA TYR A 13 -18.59 -5.87 19.17
C TYR A 13 -19.83 -5.84 18.27
N PRO A 14 -20.58 -6.95 18.11
CA PRO A 14 -21.83 -6.95 17.35
C PRO A 14 -22.91 -6.15 18.11
N TRP A 15 -23.95 -5.73 17.40
CA TRP A 15 -25.08 -4.95 17.94
C TRP A 15 -25.59 -5.43 19.31
N ASN A 16 -25.77 -6.74 19.45
CA ASN A 16 -26.32 -7.34 20.68
C ASN A 16 -25.41 -7.15 21.90
N LYS A 17 -24.10 -6.99 21.70
CA LYS A 17 -23.10 -6.77 22.76
C LYS A 17 -22.81 -5.28 23.03
N LEU A 18 -23.47 -4.36 22.32
CA LEU A 18 -23.26 -2.94 22.54
C LEU A 18 -23.91 -2.45 23.84
N PRO A 19 -23.22 -1.60 24.61
CA PRO A 19 -23.81 -0.85 25.73
C PRO A 19 -25.03 -0.01 25.33
N ALA A 20 -25.94 0.25 26.28
CA ALA A 20 -27.18 0.98 26.02
C ALA A 20 -26.95 2.43 25.56
N ASN A 21 -25.97 3.12 26.13
CA ASN A 21 -25.55 4.47 25.72
C ASN A 21 -25.08 4.50 24.25
N VAL A 22 -24.33 3.47 23.82
CA VAL A 22 -23.84 3.37 22.44
C VAL A 22 -24.99 3.11 21.48
N LYS A 23 -25.91 2.19 21.83
CA LYS A 23 -27.13 1.96 21.05
C LYS A 23 -27.96 3.22 20.89
N GLN A 24 -28.14 4.00 21.95
CA GLN A 24 -28.84 5.28 21.91
C GLN A 24 -28.14 6.29 20.98
N SER A 25 -26.81 6.32 20.98
CA SER A 25 -26.02 7.24 20.13
C SER A 25 -26.20 7.00 18.61
N VAL A 26 -26.64 5.81 18.22
CA VAL A 26 -27.00 5.44 16.84
C VAL A 26 -28.51 5.24 16.68
N GLY A 27 -29.31 5.93 17.52
CA GLY A 27 -30.77 5.96 17.41
C GLY A 27 -31.46 4.64 17.74
N ASN A 28 -30.85 3.79 18.57
CA ASN A 28 -31.30 2.43 18.91
C ASN A 28 -31.60 1.55 17.67
N SER A 29 -30.92 1.83 16.56
CA SER A 29 -31.13 1.13 15.29
C SER A 29 -29.93 0.26 14.94
N GLN A 30 -30.13 -1.06 14.90
CA GLN A 30 -29.11 -1.99 14.41
C GLN A 30 -28.67 -1.62 12.99
N ARG A 31 -29.62 -1.26 12.13
CA ARG A 31 -29.34 -0.87 10.74
C ARG A 31 -28.44 0.36 10.66
N GLU A 32 -28.58 1.31 11.58
CA GLU A 32 -27.71 2.49 11.62
C GLU A 32 -26.30 2.13 12.10
N TYR A 33 -26.19 1.28 13.12
CA TYR A 33 -24.90 0.75 13.54
C TYR A 33 -24.18 -0.02 12.42
N GLU A 34 -24.90 -0.82 11.65
CA GLU A 34 -24.37 -1.54 10.49
C GLU A 34 -23.82 -0.59 9.42
N LYS A 35 -24.47 0.57 9.16
CA LYS A 35 -23.90 1.61 8.29
C LYS A 35 -22.60 2.18 8.86
N HIS A 36 -22.55 2.42 10.18
CA HIS A 36 -21.32 2.88 10.84
C HIS A 36 -20.20 1.83 10.72
N VAL A 37 -20.49 0.54 10.91
CA VAL A 37 -19.55 -0.56 10.69
C VAL A 37 -19.00 -0.54 9.28
N GLN A 38 -19.86 -0.43 8.27
CA GLN A 38 -19.43 -0.40 6.87
C GLN A 38 -18.54 0.82 6.59
N LEU A 39 -18.97 2.01 6.97
CA LEU A 39 -18.22 3.25 6.73
C LEU A 39 -16.87 3.25 7.46
N TYR A 40 -16.84 2.79 8.71
CA TYR A 40 -15.61 2.62 9.47
C TYR A 40 -14.67 1.63 8.79
N SER A 41 -15.20 0.47 8.36
CA SER A 41 -14.38 -0.57 7.73
C SER A 41 -13.78 -0.14 6.39
N ILE A 42 -14.51 0.65 5.59
CA ILE A 42 -13.99 1.22 4.34
C ILE A 42 -12.91 2.27 4.63
N ARG A 43 -13.20 3.22 5.53
CA ARG A 43 -12.27 4.31 5.89
C ARG A 43 -10.95 3.84 6.49
N ASN A 44 -10.99 2.72 7.22
CA ASN A 44 -9.82 2.15 7.87
C ASN A 44 -9.21 0.99 7.06
N GLN A 45 -9.68 0.78 5.82
CA GLN A 45 -9.20 -0.27 4.91
C GLN A 45 -9.14 -1.67 5.56
N LEU A 46 -10.18 -2.04 6.33
CA LEU A 46 -10.20 -3.28 7.10
C LEU A 46 -10.34 -4.52 6.21
N ARG A 47 -9.79 -5.66 6.69
CA ARG A 47 -10.04 -6.96 6.06
C ARG A 47 -11.48 -7.40 6.30
N PHE A 48 -12.12 -8.01 5.31
CA PHE A 48 -13.49 -8.49 5.41
C PHE A 48 -13.63 -9.62 6.45
N ARG A 49 -12.88 -10.72 6.28
CA ARG A 49 -13.11 -12.00 6.99
C ARG A 49 -12.97 -11.93 8.52
N ASN A 50 -12.17 -11.01 9.05
CA ASN A 50 -11.87 -10.93 10.48
C ASN A 50 -12.52 -9.73 11.17
N ASN A 51 -13.38 -8.98 10.45
CA ASN A 51 -14.04 -7.80 11.01
C ASN A 51 -15.56 -7.91 10.91
N LEU A 52 -16.26 -7.09 11.70
CA LEU A 52 -17.73 -7.02 11.73
C LEU A 52 -18.38 -6.86 10.37
N VAL A 53 -17.69 -6.22 9.40
CA VAL A 53 -18.23 -5.98 8.07
C VAL A 53 -18.65 -7.26 7.35
N ARG A 54 -18.06 -8.43 7.66
CA ARG A 54 -18.50 -9.72 7.09
C ARG A 54 -19.93 -10.11 7.46
N HIS A 55 -20.43 -9.60 8.59
CA HIS A 55 -21.79 -9.85 9.06
C HIS A 55 -22.77 -8.81 8.51
N VAL A 56 -22.27 -7.66 8.07
CA VAL A 56 -23.06 -6.57 7.51
C VAL A 56 -23.19 -6.68 5.99
N ARG A 57 -22.13 -7.12 5.32
CA ARG A 57 -22.03 -7.21 3.87
C ARG A 57 -21.85 -8.67 3.48
N LYS A 58 -22.62 -9.11 2.47
CA LYS A 58 -22.59 -10.51 1.99
C LYS A 58 -21.55 -10.74 0.88
N ASP A 59 -21.28 -9.71 0.09
CA ASP A 59 -20.39 -9.78 -1.06
C ASP A 59 -19.02 -9.20 -0.70
N GLU A 60 -18.04 -10.10 -0.49
CA GLU A 60 -16.64 -9.76 -0.17
C GLU A 60 -15.99 -8.98 -1.32
N ARG A 61 -16.22 -9.39 -2.58
CA ARG A 61 -15.62 -8.74 -3.75
C ARG A 61 -16.11 -7.30 -3.88
N LYS A 62 -17.43 -7.10 -3.84
CA LYS A 62 -18.04 -5.76 -3.92
C LYS A 62 -17.61 -4.86 -2.78
N TYR A 63 -17.41 -5.41 -1.58
CA TYR A 63 -16.85 -4.65 -0.45
C TYR A 63 -15.47 -4.07 -0.78
N TYR A 64 -14.57 -4.88 -1.34
CA TYR A 64 -13.22 -4.42 -1.69
C TYR A 64 -13.20 -3.47 -2.89
N GLU A 65 -14.11 -3.64 -3.86
CA GLU A 65 -14.31 -2.67 -4.95
C GLU A 65 -14.78 -1.31 -4.40
N GLU A 66 -15.73 -1.29 -3.46
CA GLU A 66 -16.17 -0.06 -2.78
C GLU A 66 -15.06 0.57 -1.92
N LEU A 67 -14.25 -0.25 -1.24
CA LEU A 67 -13.10 0.21 -0.46
C LEU A 67 -12.08 0.91 -1.36
N LEU A 68 -11.67 0.28 -2.47
CA LEU A 68 -10.73 0.88 -3.41
C LEU A 68 -11.27 2.16 -4.04
N LYS A 69 -12.55 2.16 -4.41
CA LYS A 69 -13.21 3.37 -4.93
C LYS A 69 -13.14 4.50 -3.90
N TYR A 70 -13.52 4.24 -2.66
CA TYR A 70 -13.45 5.24 -1.59
C TYR A 70 -12.02 5.74 -1.39
N SER A 71 -11.02 4.84 -1.31
CA SER A 71 -9.62 5.20 -1.14
C SER A 71 -9.11 6.09 -2.28
N ARG A 72 -9.46 5.78 -3.54
CA ARG A 72 -9.12 6.61 -4.71
C ARG A 72 -9.77 7.99 -4.64
N ASP A 73 -11.09 8.03 -4.37
CA ASP A 73 -11.87 9.29 -4.29
C ASP A 73 -11.32 10.22 -3.18
N HIS A 74 -10.72 9.64 -2.13
CA HIS A 74 -10.13 10.36 -0.99
C HIS A 74 -8.59 10.46 -1.03
N LEU A 75 -7.95 10.10 -2.15
CA LEU A 75 -6.49 10.18 -2.34
C LEU A 75 -5.67 9.39 -1.31
N MET A 76 -6.25 8.33 -0.74
CA MET A 76 -5.61 7.51 0.28
C MET A 76 -4.47 6.67 -0.32
N LEU A 77 -3.53 6.30 0.54
CA LEU A 77 -2.47 5.37 0.21
C LEU A 77 -3.05 4.02 -0.26
N TYR A 78 -2.38 3.39 -1.22
CA TYR A 78 -2.74 2.04 -1.65
C TYR A 78 -2.68 1.07 -0.46
N PRO A 79 -3.71 0.22 -0.25
CA PRO A 79 -3.77 -0.68 0.89
C PRO A 79 -2.84 -1.89 0.71
N TYR A 80 -1.53 -1.71 0.89
CA TYR A 80 -0.53 -2.76 0.70
C TYR A 80 -0.77 -3.99 1.58
N HIS A 81 -1.31 -3.80 2.79
CA HIS A 81 -1.70 -4.89 3.68
C HIS A 81 -2.86 -5.73 3.15
N LEU A 82 -3.49 -5.33 2.04
CA LEU A 82 -4.53 -6.07 1.31
C LEU A 82 -4.07 -6.51 -0.09
N SER A 83 -2.77 -6.51 -0.39
CA SER A 83 -2.26 -6.84 -1.74
C SER A 83 -2.70 -8.22 -2.23
N ASP A 84 -2.87 -9.18 -1.33
CA ASP A 84 -3.43 -10.52 -1.60
C ASP A 84 -4.86 -10.48 -2.14
N ILE A 85 -5.62 -9.42 -1.85
CA ILE A 85 -6.97 -9.21 -2.37
C ILE A 85 -6.93 -8.29 -3.59
N MET A 86 -6.15 -7.22 -3.53
CA MET A 86 -6.14 -6.20 -4.58
C MET A 86 -5.51 -6.73 -5.87
N VAL A 87 -4.36 -7.38 -5.77
CA VAL A 87 -3.60 -7.88 -6.93
C VAL A 87 -4.15 -9.22 -7.42
N LYS A 88 -4.45 -10.15 -6.50
CA LYS A 88 -4.95 -11.49 -6.88
C LYS A 88 -6.47 -11.53 -7.10
N GLY A 89 -7.25 -10.78 -6.33
CA GLY A 89 -8.71 -10.78 -6.43
C GLY A 89 -9.27 -9.77 -7.44
N LEU A 90 -8.73 -8.54 -7.43
CA LEU A 90 -9.23 -7.43 -8.25
C LEU A 90 -8.33 -7.09 -9.44
N ARG A 91 -7.11 -7.66 -9.53
CA ARG A 91 -6.08 -7.34 -10.54
C ARG A 91 -5.68 -5.86 -10.56
N ILE A 92 -5.74 -5.20 -9.40
CA ILE A 92 -5.32 -3.79 -9.24
C ILE A 92 -3.95 -3.74 -8.59
N THR A 93 -2.96 -3.31 -9.36
CA THR A 93 -1.59 -3.06 -8.88
C THR A 93 -1.47 -1.66 -8.26
N PRO A 94 -0.50 -1.41 -7.36
CA PRO A 94 -0.22 -0.07 -6.85
C PRO A 94 -0.01 0.96 -7.98
N PHE A 95 0.74 0.57 -9.02
CA PHE A 95 0.97 1.42 -10.19
C PHE A 95 -0.36 1.82 -10.87
N SER A 96 -1.23 0.86 -11.19
CA SER A 96 -2.53 1.15 -11.82
C SER A 96 -3.45 2.01 -10.94
N TYR A 97 -3.36 1.85 -9.62
CA TYR A 97 -4.11 2.63 -8.64
C TYR A 97 -3.65 4.09 -8.60
N TYR A 98 -2.33 4.36 -8.56
CA TYR A 98 -1.84 5.74 -8.53
C TYR A 98 -1.95 6.43 -9.88
N ILE A 99 -1.79 5.70 -10.99
CA ILE A 99 -2.11 6.22 -12.33
C ILE A 99 -3.55 6.74 -12.38
N SER A 100 -4.48 5.94 -11.85
CA SER A 100 -5.90 6.28 -11.75
C SER A 100 -6.15 7.54 -10.90
N ILE A 101 -5.48 7.66 -9.75
CA ILE A 101 -5.52 8.87 -8.91
C ILE A 101 -4.98 10.08 -9.68
N MET A 102 -3.81 9.97 -10.30
CA MET A 102 -3.19 11.06 -11.05
C MET A 102 -4.09 11.54 -12.18
N GLU A 103 -4.68 10.61 -12.93
CA GLU A 103 -5.62 10.93 -14.00
C GLU A 103 -6.82 11.72 -13.49
N ASP A 104 -7.43 11.30 -12.37
CA ASP A 104 -8.58 12.00 -11.78
C ASP A 104 -8.23 13.42 -11.35
N ILE A 105 -7.14 13.60 -10.60
CA ILE A 105 -6.75 14.93 -10.10
C ILE A 105 -6.35 15.86 -11.24
N MET A 106 -5.74 15.34 -12.31
CA MET A 106 -5.41 16.12 -13.51
C MET A 106 -6.68 16.55 -14.25
N ASN A 107 -7.65 15.64 -14.40
CA ASN A 107 -8.89 15.90 -15.13
C ASN A 107 -9.77 16.97 -14.43
N VAL A 108 -9.75 17.04 -13.10
CA VAL A 108 -10.45 18.07 -12.33
C VAL A 108 -9.55 19.26 -11.94
N GLU A 109 -8.33 19.31 -12.47
CA GLU A 109 -7.32 20.34 -12.20
C GLU A 109 -7.03 20.59 -10.71
N LYS A 110 -7.08 19.54 -9.88
CA LYS A 110 -6.75 19.61 -8.45
C LYS A 110 -5.24 19.83 -8.27
N SER A 111 -4.85 20.56 -7.23
CA SER A 111 -3.43 20.73 -6.88
C SER A 111 -2.80 19.40 -6.42
N TYR A 112 -1.55 19.15 -6.81
CA TYR A 112 -0.74 18.04 -6.31
C TYR A 112 -0.62 18.07 -4.78
N ASP A 113 -0.60 19.26 -4.19
CA ASP A 113 -0.50 19.48 -2.74
C ASP A 113 -1.74 18.98 -1.97
N SER A 114 -2.77 18.48 -2.67
CA SER A 114 -3.90 17.79 -2.06
C SER A 114 -3.65 16.32 -1.74
N LEU A 115 -2.58 15.73 -2.27
CA LEU A 115 -2.18 14.37 -1.93
C LEU A 115 -1.64 14.32 -0.51
N PRO A 116 -2.06 13.32 0.31
CA PRO A 116 -1.36 12.98 1.55
C PRO A 116 0.12 12.68 1.29
N ASN A 117 0.99 12.86 2.29
CA ASN A 117 2.44 12.80 2.08
C ASN A 117 2.92 11.40 1.76
N PHE A 118 2.40 10.39 2.45
CA PHE A 118 2.76 9.01 2.14
C PHE A 118 2.22 8.60 0.75
N THR A 119 1.04 9.08 0.36
CA THR A 119 0.51 8.90 -1.00
C THR A 119 1.41 9.57 -2.04
N ALA A 120 1.83 10.81 -1.81
CA ALA A 120 2.70 11.56 -2.71
C ALA A 120 4.09 10.93 -2.83
N ALA A 121 4.65 10.44 -1.72
CA ALA A 121 5.92 9.72 -1.70
C ALA A 121 5.84 8.43 -2.54
N ASP A 122 4.73 7.71 -2.44
CA ASP A 122 4.54 6.48 -3.20
C ASP A 122 4.26 6.75 -4.69
N CYS A 123 3.55 7.84 -5.02
CA CYS A 123 3.39 8.32 -6.40
C CYS A 123 4.75 8.67 -7.02
N LEU A 124 5.62 9.36 -6.28
CA LEU A 124 6.98 9.64 -6.74
C LEU A 124 7.76 8.34 -6.96
N ARG A 125 7.70 7.40 -6.01
CA ARG A 125 8.43 6.11 -6.07
C ARG A 125 7.99 5.24 -7.25
N LEU A 126 6.70 5.18 -7.55
CA LEU A 126 6.15 4.27 -8.57
C LEU A 126 5.95 4.92 -9.94
N LEU A 127 5.59 6.20 -9.98
CA LEU A 127 5.29 6.92 -11.22
C LEU A 127 6.42 7.84 -11.66
N GLY A 128 7.34 8.21 -10.76
CA GLY A 128 8.33 9.25 -11.02
C GLY A 128 7.72 10.66 -11.08
N ILE A 129 6.49 10.83 -10.57
CA ILE A 129 5.77 12.11 -10.61
C ILE A 129 5.83 12.72 -9.22
N GLY A 130 6.71 13.71 -9.05
CA GLY A 130 6.66 14.65 -7.94
C GLY A 130 5.85 15.89 -8.28
N ARG A 131 5.83 16.86 -7.36
CA ARG A 131 5.10 18.12 -7.51
C ARG A 131 5.44 18.87 -8.79
N ASN A 132 6.74 19.00 -9.10
CA ASN A 132 7.20 19.74 -10.28
C ASN A 132 6.84 19.01 -11.57
N GLN A 133 7.04 17.68 -11.62
CA GLN A 133 6.64 16.86 -12.76
C GLN A 133 5.14 16.96 -13.01
N TYR A 134 4.32 16.96 -11.94
CA TYR A 134 2.87 17.16 -12.07
C TYR A 134 2.53 18.52 -12.68
N ILE A 135 3.16 19.60 -12.22
CA ILE A 135 2.94 20.94 -12.77
C ILE A 135 3.29 20.97 -14.27
N ASP A 136 4.39 20.35 -14.66
CA ASP A 136 4.80 20.26 -16.06
C ASP A 136 3.79 19.48 -16.91
N LEU A 137 3.29 18.34 -16.41
CA LEU A 137 2.25 17.55 -17.07
C LEU A 137 0.95 18.35 -17.22
N MET A 138 0.54 19.11 -16.20
CA MET A 138 -0.64 19.98 -16.26
C MET A 138 -0.48 21.10 -17.29
N ASN A 139 0.70 21.70 -17.37
CA ASN A 139 1.02 22.72 -18.38
C ASN A 139 0.98 22.15 -19.80
N GLN A 140 1.50 20.93 -20.00
CA GLN A 140 1.41 20.22 -21.28
C GLN A 140 -0.03 19.88 -21.66
N CYS A 141 -0.83 19.41 -20.70
CA CYS A 141 -2.26 19.10 -20.90
C CYS A 141 -3.03 20.34 -21.36
N ARG A 142 -2.77 21.50 -20.73
CA ARG A 142 -3.39 22.80 -21.09
C ARG A 142 -2.92 23.34 -22.44
N SER A 143 -1.62 23.23 -22.76
CA SER A 143 -1.04 23.78 -24.00
C SER A 143 -1.37 22.95 -25.24
N SER A 144 -1.63 21.64 -25.08
CA SER A 144 -2.05 20.74 -26.17
C SER A 144 -3.37 21.12 -26.84
N LYS A 145 -4.14 22.06 -26.25
CA LYS A 145 -5.39 22.60 -26.84
C LYS A 145 -5.19 23.38 -28.15
N LYS A 146 -3.96 23.75 -28.53
CA LYS A 146 -3.69 24.63 -29.68
C LYS A 146 -3.32 23.93 -31.01
N PHE A 147 -2.95 22.66 -31.01
CA PHE A 147 -2.57 21.93 -32.24
C PHE A 147 -3.26 20.57 -32.31
N PHE A 148 -4.34 20.49 -33.12
CA PHE A 148 -5.07 19.36 -33.73
C PHE A 148 -5.22 17.96 -33.06
N ARG A 149 -4.63 17.67 -31.90
CA ARG A 149 -5.00 16.52 -31.03
C ARG A 149 -4.80 16.90 -29.55
N ARG A 150 -5.91 17.06 -28.84
CA ARG A 150 -5.92 17.23 -27.37
C ARG A 150 -5.36 15.95 -26.75
N LYS A 151 -4.21 16.03 -26.09
CA LYS A 151 -3.72 14.91 -25.27
C LYS A 151 -4.59 14.82 -24.02
N THR A 152 -5.07 13.62 -23.71
CA THR A 152 -5.76 13.34 -22.45
C THR A 152 -4.75 13.30 -21.30
N ALA A 153 -5.21 13.40 -20.05
CA ALA A 153 -4.33 13.18 -18.90
C ALA A 153 -3.66 11.80 -18.98
N ARG A 154 -4.42 10.77 -19.38
CA ARG A 154 -3.90 9.41 -19.54
C ARG A 154 -2.75 9.30 -20.55
N ASP A 155 -2.80 10.06 -21.65
CA ASP A 155 -1.76 10.06 -22.69
C ASP A 155 -0.43 10.66 -22.21
N LEU A 156 -0.47 11.48 -21.16
CA LEU A 156 0.70 12.13 -20.57
C LEU A 156 1.29 11.34 -19.40
N LEU A 157 0.49 10.48 -18.78
CA LEU A 157 0.92 9.65 -17.65
C LEU A 157 1.78 8.47 -18.11
N PRO A 158 2.70 7.98 -17.25
CA PRO A 158 3.56 6.88 -17.59
C PRO A 158 2.77 5.59 -17.87
N SER A 159 3.25 4.80 -18.83
CA SER A 159 2.67 3.51 -19.20
C SER A 159 3.26 2.33 -18.42
N LYS A 160 4.42 2.56 -17.78
CA LYS A 160 5.14 1.56 -16.98
C LYS A 160 5.61 2.19 -15.66
N PRO A 161 5.71 1.41 -14.58
CA PRO A 161 6.26 1.88 -13.31
C PRO A 161 7.74 2.24 -13.45
N VAL A 162 8.19 3.17 -12.61
CA VAL A 162 9.61 3.36 -12.31
C VAL A 162 10.14 2.09 -11.65
N GLU A 163 11.39 1.74 -11.95
CA GLU A 163 12.05 0.61 -11.31
C GLU A 163 12.18 0.85 -9.80
N ILE A 164 11.61 -0.06 -9.01
CA ILE A 164 11.60 0.04 -7.55
C ILE A 164 12.84 -0.61 -6.94
N SER A 165 13.25 -0.11 -5.77
CA SER A 165 14.16 -0.87 -4.91
C SER A 165 13.41 -2.03 -4.28
N VAL A 166 14.01 -3.22 -4.32
CA VAL A 166 13.50 -4.43 -3.67
C VAL A 166 14.58 -4.96 -2.74
N GLU A 167 14.22 -5.34 -1.53
CA GLU A 167 15.16 -5.96 -0.59
C GLU A 167 15.10 -7.49 -0.65
N PRO A 168 16.21 -8.20 -0.40
CA PRO A 168 16.24 -9.66 -0.50
C PRO A 168 15.31 -10.40 0.47
N TRP A 169 14.97 -9.80 1.62
CA TRP A 169 14.05 -10.38 2.62
C TRP A 169 12.58 -10.19 2.28
N TRP A 170 12.25 -9.42 1.24
CA TRP A 170 10.87 -9.30 0.80
C TRP A 170 10.39 -10.63 0.22
N VAL A 171 9.09 -10.84 0.24
CA VAL A 171 8.46 -12.10 -0.17
C VAL A 171 7.66 -11.86 -1.45
N ALA A 172 8.05 -12.51 -2.54
CA ALA A 172 7.31 -12.52 -3.78
C ALA A 172 6.12 -13.48 -3.68
N GLN A 173 4.94 -12.98 -4.02
CA GLN A 173 3.67 -13.70 -4.03
C GLN A 173 3.05 -13.60 -5.41
N THR A 174 2.43 -14.69 -5.88
CA THR A 174 1.72 -14.69 -7.17
C THR A 174 0.47 -13.79 -7.11
N GLY A 175 0.33 -12.93 -8.11
CA GLY A 175 -0.92 -12.26 -8.43
C GLY A 175 -1.91 -13.19 -9.14
N TYR A 176 -2.84 -12.60 -9.89
CA TYR A 176 -3.71 -13.37 -10.80
C TYR A 176 -3.08 -13.41 -12.18
N ILE A 177 -2.60 -14.59 -12.59
CA ILE A 177 -1.90 -14.84 -13.85
C ILE A 177 -2.78 -15.75 -14.71
N THR A 178 -3.09 -15.35 -15.93
CA THR A 178 -3.85 -16.16 -16.90
C THR A 178 -2.93 -17.00 -17.80
N GLU A 179 -3.49 -17.93 -18.57
CA GLU A 179 -2.74 -18.65 -19.60
C GLU A 179 -2.14 -17.71 -20.65
N ASP A 180 -2.85 -16.65 -21.03
CA ASP A 180 -2.34 -15.65 -21.97
C ASP A 180 -1.17 -14.87 -21.39
N ASP A 181 -1.19 -14.55 -20.09
CA ASP A 181 -0.06 -13.95 -19.40
C ASP A 181 1.17 -14.88 -19.45
N ILE A 182 0.97 -16.19 -19.25
CA ILE A 182 2.03 -17.21 -19.30
C ILE A 182 2.61 -17.40 -20.71
N ARG A 183 1.81 -17.18 -21.78
CA ARG A 183 2.29 -17.27 -23.17
C ARG A 183 3.29 -16.18 -23.53
N ILE A 184 3.18 -15.01 -22.90
CA ILE A 184 4.08 -13.87 -23.14
C ILE A 184 5.22 -13.79 -22.10
N CYS A 185 5.36 -14.77 -21.22
CA CYS A 185 6.50 -14.87 -20.29
C CYS A 185 7.75 -15.40 -21.00
N SER A 186 8.91 -14.88 -20.60
CA SER A 186 10.18 -15.54 -20.88
C SER A 186 10.28 -16.89 -20.14
N VAL A 187 11.20 -17.75 -20.57
CA VAL A 187 11.42 -19.06 -19.94
C VAL A 187 11.79 -18.93 -18.46
N VAL A 188 12.61 -17.93 -18.11
CA VAL A 188 13.04 -17.67 -16.73
C VAL A 188 11.90 -17.13 -15.86
N GLU A 189 11.05 -16.26 -16.38
CA GLU A 189 9.85 -15.78 -15.69
C GLU A 189 8.85 -16.92 -15.46
N ARG A 190 8.60 -17.75 -16.48
CA ARG A 190 7.70 -18.90 -16.34
C ARG A 190 8.20 -19.86 -15.26
N LYS A 191 9.49 -20.21 -15.27
CA LYS A 191 10.09 -21.08 -14.24
C LYS A 191 9.96 -20.48 -12.83
N ALA A 192 10.12 -19.17 -12.69
CA ALA A 192 9.92 -18.48 -11.41
C ALA A 192 8.46 -18.53 -10.94
N ILE A 193 7.50 -18.33 -11.87
CA ILE A 193 6.07 -18.44 -11.59
C ILE A 193 5.71 -19.87 -11.19
N ASP A 194 6.14 -20.88 -11.95
CA ASP A 194 5.88 -22.30 -11.67
C ASP A 194 6.39 -22.66 -10.27
N LYS A 195 7.61 -22.22 -9.92
CA LYS A 195 8.16 -22.43 -8.57
C LYS A 195 7.27 -21.82 -7.47
N MET A 196 6.73 -20.61 -7.68
CA MET A 196 5.84 -19.98 -6.70
C MET A 196 4.47 -20.68 -6.61
N ILE A 197 3.99 -21.27 -7.70
CA ILE A 197 2.76 -22.07 -7.71
C ILE A 197 2.97 -23.38 -6.95
N ASP A 198 4.08 -24.07 -7.21
CA ASP A 198 4.37 -25.39 -6.64
C ASP A 198 4.80 -25.31 -5.16
N SER A 199 5.62 -24.32 -4.82
CA SER A 199 6.26 -24.21 -3.50
C SER A 199 5.73 -23.06 -2.65
N GLY A 200 4.76 -22.30 -3.16
CA GLY A 200 4.24 -21.10 -2.51
C GLY A 200 5.17 -19.89 -2.60
N PRO A 201 4.88 -18.81 -1.86
CA PRO A 201 5.67 -17.58 -1.87
C PRO A 201 7.17 -17.79 -1.69
N GLN A 202 7.97 -16.95 -2.37
CA GLN A 202 9.42 -17.09 -2.41
C GLN A 202 10.10 -15.83 -1.86
N LEU A 203 11.23 -15.98 -1.17
CA LEU A 203 12.07 -14.83 -0.83
C LEU A 203 12.62 -14.21 -2.11
N ALA A 204 12.50 -12.89 -2.26
CA ALA A 204 13.00 -12.16 -3.42
C ALA A 204 14.50 -12.43 -3.61
N GLY A 205 15.28 -12.44 -2.53
CA GLY A 205 16.71 -12.75 -2.53
C GLY A 205 17.08 -14.12 -3.09
N SER A 206 16.15 -15.08 -3.08
CA SER A 206 16.36 -16.43 -3.62
C SER A 206 16.08 -16.55 -5.12
N MET A 207 15.51 -15.50 -5.72
CA MET A 207 15.13 -15.41 -7.12
C MET A 207 16.13 -14.53 -7.89
N GLU A 208 16.14 -14.64 -9.21
CA GLU A 208 16.93 -13.72 -10.04
C GLU A 208 16.37 -12.28 -9.92
N TYR A 209 17.25 -11.31 -9.65
CA TYR A 209 16.87 -9.92 -9.34
C TYR A 209 16.01 -9.30 -10.44
N ASN A 210 16.45 -9.40 -11.70
CA ASN A 210 15.72 -8.84 -12.85
C ASN A 210 14.40 -9.57 -13.12
N VAL A 211 14.30 -10.86 -12.77
CA VAL A 211 13.05 -11.61 -12.89
C VAL A 211 12.04 -11.12 -11.86
N VAL A 212 12.46 -10.85 -10.61
CA VAL A 212 11.59 -10.23 -9.59
C VAL A 212 11.05 -8.89 -10.08
N LEU A 213 11.92 -8.01 -10.57
CA LEU A 213 11.51 -6.71 -11.10
C LEU A 213 10.59 -6.82 -12.31
N SER A 214 10.90 -7.71 -13.26
CA SER A 214 10.08 -7.93 -14.45
C SER A 214 8.68 -8.42 -14.10
N LEU A 215 8.58 -9.45 -13.24
CA LEU A 215 7.31 -10.00 -12.79
C LEU A 215 6.49 -8.95 -12.02
N TYR A 216 7.13 -8.15 -11.17
CA TYR A 216 6.47 -7.09 -10.42
C TYR A 216 5.93 -5.99 -11.36
N ASN A 217 6.75 -5.53 -12.31
CA ASN A 217 6.37 -4.49 -13.27
C ASN A 217 5.22 -4.91 -14.17
N ARG A 218 5.09 -6.22 -14.44
CA ARG A 218 3.98 -6.80 -15.22
C ARG A 218 2.73 -7.09 -14.37
N GLY A 219 2.80 -6.88 -13.05
CA GLY A 219 1.70 -7.17 -12.14
C GLY A 219 1.45 -8.67 -11.91
N PHE A 220 2.40 -9.53 -12.28
CA PHE A 220 2.30 -10.98 -12.11
C PHE A 220 2.61 -11.40 -10.68
N ILE A 221 3.39 -10.60 -9.95
CA ILE A 221 3.60 -10.76 -8.52
C ILE A 221 3.27 -9.47 -7.77
N TYR A 222 3.06 -9.62 -6.48
CA TYR A 222 3.19 -8.55 -5.51
C TYR A 222 4.25 -8.94 -4.48
N LEU A 223 4.80 -7.93 -3.80
CA LEU A 223 5.87 -8.11 -2.82
C LEU A 223 5.31 -7.84 -1.43
N ASP A 224 5.36 -8.82 -0.54
CA ASP A 224 5.12 -8.66 0.88
C ASP A 224 6.42 -8.22 1.58
N VAL A 225 6.27 -7.35 2.56
CA VAL A 225 7.37 -6.79 3.36
C VAL A 225 7.07 -7.16 4.81
N PRO A 226 7.41 -8.40 5.22
CA PRO A 226 6.99 -8.97 6.49
C PRO A 226 7.77 -8.38 7.66
N ILE A 227 7.04 -7.90 8.68
CA ILE A 227 7.61 -7.32 9.90
C ILE A 227 7.36 -8.27 11.06
N SER A 228 8.44 -8.72 11.70
CA SER A 228 8.37 -9.55 12.91
C SER A 228 8.18 -8.66 14.15
N ASP A 229 7.64 -9.23 15.23
CA ASP A 229 7.37 -8.52 16.50
C ASP A 229 8.65 -7.95 17.14
N ASP A 230 9.74 -8.69 17.00
CA ASP A 230 11.08 -8.42 17.52
C ASP A 230 11.95 -7.58 16.57
N SER A 231 11.42 -7.16 15.41
CA SER A 231 12.20 -6.36 14.46
C SER A 231 12.47 -4.96 15.03
N CYS A 232 13.74 -4.56 15.04
CA CYS A 232 14.13 -3.17 15.27
C CYS A 232 14.37 -2.47 13.93
N MET A 233 13.94 -1.21 13.86
CA MET A 233 13.95 -0.41 12.64
C MET A 233 14.82 0.83 12.85
N SER A 234 15.60 1.19 11.84
CA SER A 234 16.32 2.46 11.81
C SER A 234 15.65 3.40 10.81
N VAL A 235 15.38 4.63 11.23
CA VAL A 235 14.91 5.71 10.38
C VAL A 235 16.07 6.68 10.19
N PRO A 236 16.71 6.72 9.01
CA PRO A 236 17.79 7.66 8.76
C PRO A 236 17.28 9.11 8.84
N PRO A 237 18.17 10.09 9.09
CA PRO A 237 17.81 11.50 9.01
C PRO A 237 17.13 11.78 7.67
N LEU A 238 15.92 12.31 7.72
CA LEU A 238 15.10 12.56 6.55
C LEU A 238 15.68 13.71 5.71
N GLU A 239 16.63 13.43 4.83
CA GLU A 239 17.03 14.38 3.80
C GLU A 239 15.91 14.49 2.75
N GLY A 240 15.27 15.67 2.68
CA GLY A 240 14.28 15.99 1.65
C GLY A 240 12.85 15.50 1.90
N PHE A 241 12.48 15.11 3.12
CA PHE A 241 11.08 14.80 3.43
C PHE A 241 10.24 16.09 3.48
N VAL A 242 9.38 16.24 2.48
CA VAL A 242 8.45 17.37 2.39
C VAL A 242 7.14 16.97 3.05
N MET A 243 6.74 17.73 4.07
CA MET A 243 5.47 17.57 4.76
C MET A 243 4.42 18.53 4.15
N ASN A 244 3.51 18.01 3.34
CA ASN A 244 2.27 18.70 2.96
C ASN A 244 1.34 18.81 4.17
N ARG A 245 0.43 19.79 4.10
CA ARG A 245 -0.59 20.03 5.14
C ARG A 245 -1.55 18.84 5.24
N VAL A 246 -1.69 18.27 6.42
CA VAL A 246 -2.52 17.08 6.70
C VAL A 246 -3.99 17.39 6.39
N GLN A 247 -4.61 16.65 5.45
CA GLN A 247 -6.03 16.79 5.08
C GLN A 247 -6.99 16.00 5.99
N GLY A 248 -6.52 15.47 7.12
CA GLY A 248 -7.34 14.73 8.07
C GLY A 248 -7.61 13.27 7.71
N ASP A 249 -6.78 12.65 6.85
CA ASP A 249 -6.82 11.20 6.68
C ASP A 249 -6.34 10.51 7.96
N TYR A 250 -7.14 9.55 8.44
CA TYR A 250 -6.85 8.77 9.65
C TYR A 250 -5.55 7.98 9.48
N PHE A 251 -5.36 7.36 8.32
CA PHE A 251 -4.20 6.51 8.09
C PHE A 251 -2.91 7.34 8.00
N GLU A 252 -2.91 8.45 7.26
CA GLU A 252 -1.80 9.42 7.25
C GLU A 252 -1.40 9.88 8.67
N THR A 253 -2.39 10.19 9.52
CA THR A 253 -2.14 10.64 10.91
C THR A 253 -1.54 9.53 11.77
N LEU A 254 -2.03 8.30 11.60
CA LEU A 254 -1.48 7.11 12.24
C LEU A 254 -0.03 6.86 11.81
N LEU A 255 0.25 6.98 10.51
CA LEU A 255 1.59 6.86 9.96
C LEU A 255 2.51 7.95 10.53
N TYR A 256 2.06 9.19 10.70
CA TYR A 256 2.89 10.20 11.36
C TYR A 256 3.20 9.86 12.82
N LYS A 257 2.18 9.45 13.58
CA LYS A 257 2.34 9.10 15.00
C LYS A 257 3.37 7.98 15.17
N ILE A 258 3.32 6.94 14.35
CA ILE A 258 4.29 5.83 14.43
C ILE A 258 5.66 6.29 13.94
N PHE A 259 5.72 7.03 12.84
CA PHE A 259 6.98 7.45 12.22
C PHE A 259 7.87 8.27 13.16
N VAL A 260 7.31 9.22 13.92
CA VAL A 260 8.07 10.06 14.86
C VAL A 260 8.46 9.33 16.15
N SER A 261 7.93 8.14 16.37
CA SER A 261 8.17 7.32 17.57
C SER A 261 9.07 6.12 17.32
N ILE A 262 9.46 5.85 16.07
CA ILE A 262 10.45 4.81 15.77
C ILE A 262 11.83 5.25 16.24
N ASP A 263 12.50 4.38 16.97
CA ASP A 263 13.92 4.48 17.29
C ASP A 263 14.61 3.11 17.11
N GLU A 264 15.93 3.10 17.11
CA GLU A 264 16.72 1.91 16.80
C GLU A 264 16.81 0.86 17.92
N GLN A 265 16.30 1.18 19.11
CA GLN A 265 16.40 0.36 20.32
C GLN A 265 15.05 -0.28 20.69
N THR A 266 13.94 0.32 20.27
CA THR A 266 12.58 -0.20 20.49
C THR A 266 12.18 -1.16 19.38
N ASN A 267 11.75 -2.38 19.73
CA ASN A 267 11.20 -3.31 18.73
C ASN A 267 9.73 -3.01 18.40
N VAL A 268 9.21 -3.61 17.33
CA VAL A 268 7.85 -3.34 16.83
C VAL A 268 6.76 -3.65 17.87
N SER A 269 6.91 -4.71 18.67
CA SER A 269 5.96 -5.06 19.72
C SER A 269 5.95 -4.04 20.86
N GLU A 270 7.13 -3.60 21.31
CA GLU A 270 7.27 -2.57 22.34
C GLU A 270 6.71 -1.24 21.85
N LEU A 271 6.99 -0.86 20.60
CA LEU A 271 6.47 0.35 19.98
C LEU A 271 4.93 0.35 19.96
N ALA A 272 4.32 -0.79 19.61
CA ALA A 272 2.86 -0.93 19.63
C ALA A 272 2.27 -0.74 21.03
N ASN A 273 2.91 -1.32 22.06
CA ASN A 273 2.50 -1.18 23.44
C ASN A 273 2.63 0.27 23.93
N VAL A 274 3.75 0.94 23.66
CA VAL A 274 4.01 2.33 24.07
C VAL A 274 3.02 3.29 23.41
N LEU A 275 2.67 3.07 22.14
CA LEU A 275 1.74 3.94 21.42
C LEU A 275 0.26 3.63 21.67
N GLU A 276 -0.02 2.51 22.34
CA GLU A 276 -1.36 1.91 22.50
C GLU A 276 -2.06 1.73 21.14
N ILE A 277 -1.33 1.21 20.16
CA ILE A 277 -1.81 0.94 18.81
C ILE A 277 -1.81 -0.57 18.59
N ASP A 278 -2.80 -1.08 17.86
CA ASP A 278 -2.83 -2.47 17.42
C ASP A 278 -1.51 -2.85 16.72
N LEU A 279 -0.91 -3.96 17.15
CA LEU A 279 0.36 -4.46 16.64
C LEU A 279 0.34 -4.66 15.11
N GLY A 280 -0.80 -5.12 14.56
CA GLY A 280 -0.97 -5.28 13.12
C GLY A 280 -0.89 -3.95 12.37
N LEU A 281 -1.47 -2.89 12.92
CA LEU A 281 -1.36 -1.54 12.33
C LEU A 281 0.08 -1.01 12.38
N VAL A 282 0.81 -1.23 13.48
CA VAL A 282 2.23 -0.84 13.57
C VAL A 282 3.08 -1.60 12.56
N LYS A 283 2.86 -2.92 12.41
CA LYS A 283 3.53 -3.71 11.37
C LYS A 283 3.24 -3.21 9.96
N ASN A 284 1.98 -2.87 9.66
CA ASN A 284 1.60 -2.33 8.36
C ASN A 284 2.29 -0.98 8.09
N ALA A 285 2.38 -0.10 9.08
CA ALA A 285 3.08 1.17 8.99
C ALA A 285 4.59 0.98 8.73
N VAL A 286 5.24 0.12 9.53
CA VAL A 286 6.67 -0.19 9.38
C VAL A 286 6.97 -0.85 8.03
N SER A 287 6.10 -1.77 7.59
CA SER A 287 6.14 -2.36 6.25
C SER A 287 6.09 -1.27 5.17
N MET A 288 5.22 -0.27 5.33
CA MET A 288 5.12 0.86 4.41
C MET A 288 6.39 1.72 4.41
N TYR A 289 6.95 2.05 5.57
CA TYR A 289 8.20 2.84 5.63
C TYR A 289 9.36 2.13 4.94
N CYS A 290 9.48 0.81 5.11
CA CYS A 290 10.47 0.02 4.39
C CYS A 290 10.29 0.12 2.87
N ARG A 291 9.04 0.06 2.39
CA ARG A 291 8.72 0.18 0.95
C ARG A 291 9.06 1.56 0.39
N LEU A 292 8.83 2.61 1.17
CA LEU A 292 9.18 3.98 0.79
C LEU A 292 10.68 4.28 0.94
N GLY A 293 11.43 3.39 1.58
CA GLY A 293 12.85 3.61 1.91
C GLY A 293 13.05 4.57 3.09
N PHE A 294 12.02 4.81 3.90
CA PHE A 294 12.09 5.65 5.10
C PHE A 294 12.55 4.89 6.34
N ALA A 295 12.48 3.55 6.32
CA ALA A 295 12.97 2.73 7.42
C ALA A 295 13.78 1.54 6.88
N LEU A 296 14.81 1.16 7.63
CA LEU A 296 15.68 0.03 7.34
C LEU A 296 15.58 -1.00 8.46
N LYS A 297 15.47 -2.28 8.10
CA LYS A 297 15.44 -3.38 9.06
C LYS A 297 16.85 -3.62 9.61
N LYS A 298 17.02 -3.58 10.93
CA LYS A 298 18.30 -3.87 11.60
C LYS A 298 18.56 -5.38 11.66
N GLY A 299 19.82 -5.77 11.56
CA GLY A 299 20.26 -7.16 11.80
C GLY A 299 19.88 -8.18 10.71
N GLY A 300 19.28 -7.75 9.60
CA GLY A 300 18.96 -8.62 8.46
C GLY A 300 20.13 -8.82 7.50
N SER A 301 21.30 -9.26 7.97
CA SER A 301 22.38 -9.65 7.06
C SER A 301 22.09 -11.04 6.50
N PHE A 302 21.62 -11.11 5.26
CA PHE A 302 21.73 -12.34 4.50
C PHE A 302 23.20 -12.65 4.30
N SER A 303 23.60 -13.89 4.57
CA SER A 303 24.90 -14.35 4.10
C SER A 303 24.90 -14.29 2.56
N SER A 304 26.00 -13.85 1.96
CA SER A 304 26.15 -13.73 0.50
C SER A 304 25.87 -15.06 -0.23
N GLU A 305 25.99 -16.18 0.49
CA GLU A 305 25.74 -17.55 0.03
C GLU A 305 24.24 -17.92 -0.03
N GLN A 306 23.38 -17.23 0.73
CA GLN A 306 21.92 -17.44 0.72
C GLN A 306 21.22 -16.65 -0.39
N LEU A 307 21.91 -15.68 -1.00
CA LEU A 307 21.36 -14.83 -2.05
C LEU A 307 21.65 -15.40 -3.43
N HIS A 308 20.71 -15.27 -4.35
CA HIS A 308 20.94 -15.55 -5.76
C HIS A 308 22.08 -14.63 -6.27
N PRO A 309 23.02 -15.13 -7.09
CA PRO A 309 24.25 -14.39 -7.45
C PRO A 309 24.01 -12.99 -8.03
N THR A 310 22.89 -12.77 -8.71
CA THR A 310 22.51 -11.47 -9.30
C THR A 310 22.25 -10.36 -8.27
N TRP A 311 22.05 -10.69 -7.00
CA TRP A 311 21.83 -9.70 -5.95
C TRP A 311 23.12 -9.00 -5.51
N LYS A 312 24.30 -9.56 -5.83
CA LYS A 312 25.60 -8.95 -5.46
C LYS A 312 25.82 -7.58 -6.10
N THR A 313 25.16 -7.32 -7.23
CA THR A 313 25.20 -6.04 -7.95
C THR A 313 23.90 -5.24 -7.79
N ALA A 314 22.93 -5.72 -7.00
CA ALA A 314 21.66 -5.05 -6.81
C ALA A 314 21.84 -3.74 -6.01
N PRO A 315 21.15 -2.64 -6.39
CA PRO A 315 21.23 -1.36 -5.68
C PRO A 315 20.92 -1.45 -4.18
N SER A 316 19.97 -2.31 -3.79
CA SER A 316 19.54 -2.49 -2.39
C SER A 316 20.65 -3.06 -1.50
N VAL A 317 21.41 -4.03 -1.99
CA VAL A 317 22.51 -4.68 -1.24
C VAL A 317 23.71 -3.74 -1.06
N ASN A 318 23.88 -2.76 -1.97
CA ASN A 318 24.96 -1.78 -1.89
C ASN A 318 24.67 -0.58 -0.97
N ARG A 319 23.46 -0.46 -0.40
CA ARG A 319 23.14 0.59 0.60
C ARG A 319 23.70 0.29 2.00
N LEU A 320 24.13 -0.95 2.23
CA LEU A 320 24.66 -1.42 3.52
C LEU A 320 26.20 -1.39 3.58
N LYS A 321 26.87 -0.74 2.61
CA LYS A 321 28.33 -0.59 2.56
C LYS A 321 28.78 0.81 2.92
#